data_AF-A0AAV2YPN5-F1
#
_entry.id   AF-A0AAV2YPN5-F1
#
_cell.length_a   1.000
_cell.length_b   1.000
_cell.length_c   1.000
_cell.angle_alpha   90.00
_cell.angle_beta   90.00
_cell.angle_gamma   90.00
#
_symmetry.space_group_name_H-M   'P 1'
#
loop_
_entity.id
_entity.type
_entity.pdbx_description
1 polymer ?
#
loop_
_entity_poly.entity_id
_entity_poly.type
_entity_poly.pdbx_seq_one_letter_code
_entity_poly.pdbx_strand_id
1 'polypeptide(L)'
;MKLTAATILVVAAAQCVYGHGKMTEPASRPVTARYRKECYFGLAGAGDEELQIAPLQLLSQRTQADHPSPPSFDMMNGCRGMIYEQGGPVAKLAYGKEFPVKWMIQAPHPGFLELNVVKAKQQGPKIVHEKVTTLKRLDKFAEQGGNGETTVSIPSSVQGCGKAGDCALQFYWHSDLASQTYVTCSDFVIEGGKESAVVDPIPAVVPGAPAAPYGAAVPGSPIATAIDGEQEYPALNTANHDEAKPKFRDEFNNFFSEYHNRTLQEA
;
A
#
# COMPACT_ATOMS: atom_id res chain seq x y z
N MET A 1 24.57 58.70 3.40
CA MET A 1 23.93 57.55 2.74
C MET A 1 23.70 56.46 3.79
N LYS A 2 22.45 56.22 4.19
CA LYS A 2 22.11 55.13 5.13
C LYS A 2 21.68 53.92 4.28
N LEU A 3 22.48 52.86 4.25
CA LEU A 3 22.05 51.58 3.69
C LEU A 3 21.28 50.83 4.79
N THR A 4 19.96 50.75 4.64
CA THR A 4 19.12 49.81 5.37
C THR A 4 19.21 48.45 4.72
N ALA A 5 19.83 47.48 5.41
CA ALA A 5 19.83 46.08 5.00
C ALA A 5 18.42 45.51 5.20
N ALA A 6 17.72 45.22 4.11
CA ALA A 6 16.47 44.47 4.13
C ALA A 6 16.81 42.97 4.17
N THR A 7 16.68 42.35 5.33
CA THR A 7 16.79 40.90 5.48
C THR A 7 15.55 40.25 4.87
N ILE A 8 15.69 39.68 3.67
CA ILE A 8 14.65 38.85 3.05
C ILE A 8 14.76 37.46 3.70
N LEU A 9 13.84 37.15 4.61
CA LEU A 9 13.67 35.82 5.16
C LEU A 9 12.93 34.96 4.11
N VAL A 10 13.67 34.20 3.31
CA VAL A 10 13.08 33.18 2.44
C VAL A 10 12.70 32.00 3.33
N VAL A 11 11.43 31.93 3.73
CA VAL A 11 10.86 30.71 4.31
C VAL A 11 10.67 29.72 3.16
N ALA A 12 11.65 28.85 2.95
CA ALA A 12 11.47 27.68 2.12
C ALA A 12 10.51 26.74 2.86
N ALA A 13 9.21 26.89 2.63
CA ALA A 13 8.27 25.83 2.94
C ALA A 13 8.63 24.65 2.03
N ALA A 14 9.35 23.67 2.57
CA ALA A 14 9.41 22.35 1.99
C ALA A 14 7.98 21.80 2.02
N GLN A 15 7.22 22.10 0.97
CA GLN A 15 6.02 21.35 0.67
C GLN A 15 6.54 19.96 0.32
N CYS A 16 6.67 19.10 1.33
CA CYS A 16 6.69 17.67 1.10
C CYS A 16 5.36 17.37 0.40
N VAL A 17 5.38 17.39 -0.94
CA VAL A 17 4.31 16.85 -1.75
C VAL A 17 4.30 15.35 -1.48
N TYR A 18 3.66 14.97 -0.38
CA TYR A 18 3.04 13.66 -0.22
C TYR A 18 1.89 13.62 -1.21
N GLY A 19 2.16 13.63 -2.51
CA GLY A 19 1.12 13.84 -3.51
C GLY A 19 1.12 12.73 -4.52
N HIS A 20 0.19 11.77 -4.43
CA HIS A 20 -0.03 10.70 -5.42
C HIS A 20 -1.45 10.09 -5.27
N GLY A 21 -1.91 9.33 -6.25
CA GLY A 21 -3.34 9.02 -6.43
C GLY A 21 -3.81 7.71 -5.81
N LYS A 22 -5.12 7.58 -5.63
CA LYS A 22 -5.77 6.35 -5.15
C LYS A 22 -7.17 6.16 -5.72
N MET A 23 -7.62 4.91 -5.70
CA MET A 23 -9.04 4.60 -5.77
C MET A 23 -9.75 5.05 -4.49
N THR A 24 -10.88 5.72 -4.66
CA THR A 24 -11.75 6.23 -3.59
C THR A 24 -13.07 5.46 -3.52
N GLU A 25 -13.53 4.89 -4.63
CA GLU A 25 -14.70 4.03 -4.69
C GLU A 25 -14.46 2.86 -5.65
N PRO A 26 -14.80 1.61 -5.29
CA PRO A 26 -15.07 1.13 -3.94
C PRO A 26 -13.97 1.51 -2.93
N ALA A 27 -14.34 1.60 -1.65
CA ALA A 27 -13.44 2.12 -0.62
C ALA A 27 -12.19 1.25 -0.46
N SER A 28 -11.03 1.81 -0.81
CA SER A 28 -9.74 1.14 -0.67
C SER A 28 -9.43 0.77 0.78
N ARG A 29 -8.65 -0.30 0.97
CA ARG A 29 -8.09 -0.69 2.25
C ARG A 29 -7.41 0.51 2.93
N PRO A 30 -7.74 0.81 4.20
CA PRO A 30 -7.09 1.88 4.93
C PRO A 30 -5.72 1.44 5.45
N VAL A 31 -4.86 2.40 5.78
CA VAL A 31 -3.72 2.17 6.67
C VAL A 31 -4.25 1.79 8.06
N THR A 32 -4.04 0.54 8.46
CA THR A 32 -4.47 0.00 9.76
C THR A 32 -3.33 0.01 10.77
N ALA A 33 -3.64 -0.21 12.05
CA ALA A 33 -2.63 -0.40 13.08
C ALA A 33 -1.72 -1.61 12.81
N ARG A 34 -2.27 -2.70 12.24
CA ARG A 34 -1.48 -3.87 11.85
C ARG A 34 -0.54 -3.54 10.70
N TYR A 35 -1.06 -2.95 9.61
CA TYR A 35 -0.24 -2.52 8.48
C TYR A 35 0.86 -1.59 8.96
N ARG A 36 0.51 -0.59 9.80
CA ARG A 36 1.47 0.31 10.41
C ARG A 36 2.55 -0.44 11.17
N LYS A 37 2.19 -1.36 12.07
CA LYS A 37 3.16 -2.14 12.84
C LYS A 37 4.07 -2.99 11.96
N GLU A 38 3.54 -3.64 10.95
CA GLU A 38 4.30 -4.54 10.07
C GLU A 38 5.16 -3.75 9.07
N CYS A 39 4.66 -2.62 8.56
CA CYS A 39 5.38 -1.77 7.63
C CYS A 39 6.37 -0.83 8.32
N TYR A 40 6.19 -0.50 9.61
CA TYR A 40 7.01 0.47 10.35
C TYR A 40 8.49 0.11 10.35
N PHE A 41 8.81 -1.19 10.43
CA PHE A 41 10.19 -1.64 10.34
C PHE A 41 10.79 -1.25 8.98
N GLY A 42 10.09 -1.55 7.88
CA GLY A 42 10.59 -1.30 6.52
C GLY A 42 10.21 0.05 5.89
N LEU A 43 9.43 0.92 6.52
CA LEU A 43 8.94 2.19 5.95
C LEU A 43 8.92 3.31 7.00
N ALA A 44 9.88 3.29 7.93
CA ALA A 44 9.96 4.23 9.04
C ALA A 44 9.92 5.70 8.56
N GLY A 45 9.22 6.54 9.32
CA GLY A 45 9.06 7.97 9.01
C GLY A 45 8.03 8.32 7.94
N ALA A 46 7.36 7.34 7.32
CA ALA A 46 6.23 7.63 6.44
C ALA A 46 5.00 8.10 7.25
N GLY A 47 4.25 9.08 6.76
CA GLY A 47 2.93 9.41 7.30
C GLY A 47 1.84 8.45 6.81
N ASP A 48 0.69 8.39 7.48
CA ASP A 48 -0.42 7.52 7.02
C ASP A 48 -0.95 7.93 5.65
N GLU A 49 -1.01 9.23 5.36
CA GLU A 49 -1.40 9.73 4.04
C GLU A 49 -0.44 9.23 2.96
N GLU A 50 0.86 9.31 3.21
CA GLU A 50 1.89 8.80 2.31
C GLU A 50 1.74 7.28 2.11
N LEU A 51 1.61 6.51 3.18
CA LEU A 51 1.36 5.07 3.10
C LEU A 51 0.08 4.73 2.33
N GLN A 52 -0.88 5.65 2.29
CA GLN A 52 -2.15 5.48 1.60
C GLN A 52 -2.09 5.86 0.12
N ILE A 53 -1.16 6.72 -0.32
CA ILE A 53 -1.22 7.26 -1.70
C ILE A 53 0.10 7.25 -2.47
N ALA A 54 1.25 7.12 -1.80
CA ALA A 54 2.56 7.13 -2.44
C ALA A 54 2.78 5.94 -3.40
N PRO A 55 3.64 6.12 -4.42
CA PRO A 55 4.04 5.04 -5.30
C PRO A 55 4.92 4.05 -4.57
N LEU A 56 4.96 2.82 -5.09
CA LEU A 56 5.82 1.76 -4.57
C LEU A 56 7.30 2.18 -4.51
N GLN A 57 7.76 2.94 -5.48
CA GLN A 57 9.16 3.37 -5.60
C GLN A 57 9.53 4.36 -4.49
N LEU A 58 8.64 5.30 -4.17
CA LEU A 58 8.89 6.24 -3.09
C LEU A 58 8.88 5.51 -1.74
N LEU A 59 7.92 4.62 -1.51
CA LEU A 59 7.90 3.81 -0.29
C LEU A 59 9.16 2.94 -0.17
N SER A 60 9.63 2.33 -1.27
CA SER A 60 10.83 1.50 -1.24
C SER A 60 12.09 2.24 -0.76
N GLN A 61 12.19 3.54 -1.01
CA GLN A 61 13.31 4.37 -0.54
C GLN A 61 13.30 4.58 0.98
N ARG A 62 12.20 4.25 1.66
CA ARG A 62 12.08 4.29 3.12
C ARG A 62 12.52 3.01 3.79
N THR A 63 12.92 2.00 3.02
CA THR A 63 13.43 0.74 3.58
C THR A 63 14.77 0.95 4.27
N GLN A 64 14.88 0.37 5.47
CA GLN A 64 16.05 0.47 6.32
C GLN A 64 16.64 -0.92 6.53
N ALA A 65 17.92 -1.09 6.17
CA ALA A 65 18.58 -2.40 6.20
C ALA A 65 18.70 -2.98 7.62
N ASP A 66 18.81 -2.11 8.63
CA ASP A 66 18.89 -2.43 10.06
C ASP A 66 17.51 -2.62 10.72
N HIS A 67 16.42 -2.29 10.00
CA HIS A 67 15.05 -2.51 10.43
C HIS A 67 14.25 -3.29 9.36
N PRO A 68 14.53 -4.58 9.15
CA PRO A 68 13.83 -5.33 8.12
C PRO A 68 12.35 -5.52 8.49
N SER A 69 11.47 -5.44 7.48
CA SER A 69 10.08 -5.85 7.60
C SER A 69 9.95 -7.30 8.08
N PRO A 70 8.88 -7.65 8.84
CA PRO A 70 8.65 -9.03 9.23
C PRO A 70 8.43 -9.91 7.99
N PRO A 71 8.74 -11.22 8.06
CA PRO A 71 8.61 -12.12 6.90
C PRO A 71 7.22 -12.17 6.26
N SER A 72 6.17 -11.82 7.02
CA SER A 72 4.78 -11.76 6.55
C SER A 72 4.46 -10.52 5.71
N PHE A 73 5.26 -9.46 5.80
CA PHE A 73 5.04 -8.21 5.10
C PHE A 73 5.77 -8.20 3.77
N ASP A 74 5.07 -7.77 2.73
CA ASP A 74 5.63 -7.60 1.39
C ASP A 74 4.95 -6.43 0.69
N MET A 75 5.64 -5.30 0.57
CA MET A 75 5.13 -4.13 -0.15
C MET A 75 4.79 -4.45 -1.61
N MET A 76 5.41 -5.46 -2.22
CA MET A 76 5.18 -5.90 -3.59
C MET A 76 4.10 -6.99 -3.70
N ASN A 77 3.31 -7.23 -2.66
CA ASN A 77 2.28 -8.27 -2.63
C ASN A 77 1.07 -8.06 -3.58
N GLY A 78 1.14 -7.15 -4.54
CA GLY A 78 0.03 -6.77 -5.42
C GLY A 78 -0.98 -5.79 -4.81
N CYS A 79 -0.93 -5.50 -3.51
CA CYS A 79 -1.80 -4.51 -2.85
C CYS A 79 -0.99 -3.56 -1.95
N ARG A 80 0.26 -3.25 -2.32
CA ARG A 80 1.16 -2.35 -1.59
C ARG A 80 1.37 -2.77 -0.13
N GLY A 81 1.54 -4.06 0.12
CA GLY A 81 1.67 -4.63 1.47
C GLY A 81 0.39 -4.68 2.28
N MET A 82 -0.70 -4.08 1.80
CA MET A 82 -1.99 -4.17 2.47
C MET A 82 -2.62 -5.54 2.19
N ILE A 83 -3.21 -6.12 3.22
CA ILE A 83 -3.96 -7.38 3.17
C ILE A 83 -5.35 -7.11 3.72
N TYR A 84 -6.28 -8.03 3.48
CA TYR A 84 -7.60 -7.94 4.10
C TYR A 84 -7.49 -8.10 5.62
N GLU A 85 -8.21 -7.25 6.34
CA GLU A 85 -8.38 -7.32 7.78
C GLU A 85 -9.87 -7.28 8.11
N GLN A 86 -10.29 -8.12 9.06
CA GLN A 86 -11.69 -8.15 9.50
C GLN A 86 -12.13 -6.77 10.00
N GLY A 87 -13.33 -6.36 9.61
CA GLY A 87 -13.87 -5.03 9.90
C GLY A 87 -13.44 -3.94 8.92
N GLY A 88 -12.59 -4.25 7.93
CA GLY A 88 -12.31 -3.38 6.81
C GLY A 88 -13.50 -3.18 5.86
N PRO A 89 -13.44 -2.17 4.97
CA PRO A 89 -14.48 -1.94 3.97
C PRO A 89 -14.56 -3.09 2.96
N VAL A 90 -15.76 -3.55 2.66
CA VAL A 90 -16.02 -4.60 1.66
C VAL A 90 -17.20 -4.19 0.80
N ALA A 91 -17.00 -4.09 -0.51
CA ALA A 91 -18.08 -3.84 -1.45
C ALA A 91 -18.89 -5.10 -1.72
N LYS A 92 -20.21 -4.95 -1.91
CA LYS A 92 -21.07 -6.02 -2.39
C LYS A 92 -21.35 -5.80 -3.87
N LEU A 93 -20.88 -6.73 -4.70
CA LEU A 93 -20.97 -6.64 -6.15
C LEU A 93 -21.75 -7.83 -6.71
N ALA A 94 -22.16 -7.74 -7.97
CA ALA A 94 -22.84 -8.80 -8.69
C ALA A 94 -22.24 -8.99 -10.08
N TYR A 95 -22.26 -10.23 -10.58
CA TYR A 95 -21.78 -10.54 -11.92
C TYR A 95 -22.55 -9.76 -12.99
N GLY A 96 -21.83 -9.23 -13.97
CA GLY A 96 -22.40 -8.51 -15.12
C GLY A 96 -23.13 -7.21 -14.76
N LYS A 97 -23.13 -6.79 -13.48
CA LYS A 97 -23.66 -5.49 -13.07
C LYS A 97 -22.53 -4.48 -13.07
N GLU A 98 -22.75 -3.36 -13.74
CA GLU A 98 -21.83 -2.24 -13.70
C GLU A 98 -21.85 -1.60 -12.32
N PHE A 99 -20.67 -1.17 -11.87
CA PHE A 99 -20.49 -0.36 -10.67
C PHE A 99 -19.44 0.72 -10.94
N PRO A 100 -19.55 1.88 -10.26
CA PRO A 100 -18.60 2.96 -10.43
C PRO A 100 -17.27 2.61 -9.76
N VAL A 101 -16.19 3.02 -10.40
CA VAL A 101 -14.86 3.10 -9.82
C VAL A 101 -14.43 4.55 -9.88
N LYS A 102 -14.16 5.15 -8.71
CA LYS A 102 -13.74 6.54 -8.57
C LYS A 102 -12.34 6.61 -8.02
N TRP A 103 -11.65 7.69 -8.35
CA TRP A 103 -10.30 7.95 -7.88
C TRP A 103 -10.04 9.44 -7.68
N MET A 104 -8.94 9.72 -6.98
CA MET A 104 -8.36 11.04 -6.82
C MET A 104 -6.89 10.97 -7.20
N ILE A 105 -6.44 11.91 -8.02
CA ILE A 105 -5.04 12.10 -8.44
C ILE A 105 -4.54 13.43 -7.91
N GLN A 106 -3.67 13.40 -6.90
CA GLN A 106 -3.12 14.62 -6.30
C GLN A 106 -1.96 15.19 -7.12
N ALA A 107 -1.08 14.32 -7.62
CA ALA A 107 0.00 14.69 -8.53
C ALA A 107 -0.12 13.86 -9.80
N PRO A 108 -0.42 14.48 -10.95
CA PRO A 108 -0.56 13.76 -12.21
C PRO A 108 0.79 13.31 -12.77
N HIS A 109 0.84 12.04 -13.16
CA HIS A 109 1.94 11.44 -13.92
C HIS A 109 1.32 10.66 -15.09
N PRO A 110 1.38 11.20 -16.33
CA PRO A 110 0.74 10.55 -17.47
C PRO A 110 1.21 9.10 -17.61
N GLY A 111 0.26 8.20 -17.81
CA GLY A 111 0.51 6.77 -17.86
C GLY A 111 -0.78 6.02 -18.16
N PHE A 112 -0.89 4.78 -17.66
CA PHE A 112 -2.08 3.96 -17.83
C PHE A 112 -2.67 3.52 -16.49
N LEU A 113 -3.99 3.32 -16.48
CA LEU A 113 -4.71 2.66 -15.39
C LEU A 113 -5.18 1.27 -15.84
N GLU A 114 -4.92 0.26 -15.03
CA GLU A 114 -5.63 -1.01 -15.07
C GLU A 114 -6.51 -1.16 -13.82
N LEU A 115 -7.76 -1.55 -14.05
CA LEU A 115 -8.68 -2.01 -13.01
C LEU A 115 -8.73 -3.53 -13.08
N ASN A 116 -8.17 -4.19 -12.07
CA ASN A 116 -7.95 -5.63 -12.08
C ASN A 116 -8.74 -6.31 -10.96
N VAL A 117 -9.20 -7.54 -11.19
CA VAL A 117 -9.55 -8.44 -10.09
C VAL A 117 -8.28 -9.17 -9.67
N VAL A 118 -7.94 -9.09 -8.40
CA VAL A 118 -6.85 -9.85 -7.79
C VAL A 118 -7.38 -10.79 -6.72
N LYS A 119 -6.71 -11.93 -6.54
CA LYS A 119 -7.04 -12.93 -5.51
C LYS A 119 -5.93 -13.07 -4.49
N ALA A 120 -6.31 -13.12 -3.21
CA ALA A 120 -5.37 -13.42 -2.15
C ALA A 120 -4.88 -14.88 -2.25
N LYS A 121 -3.59 -15.08 -2.03
CA LYS A 121 -2.94 -16.38 -2.04
C LYS A 121 -1.83 -16.42 -0.99
N GLN A 122 -1.81 -17.49 -0.21
CA GLN A 122 -0.71 -17.74 0.72
C GLN A 122 0.55 -18.13 -0.06
N GLN A 123 1.65 -17.43 0.19
CA GLN A 123 2.97 -17.74 -0.35
C GLN A 123 3.99 -17.76 0.80
N GLY A 124 4.19 -18.94 1.38
CA GLY A 124 5.01 -19.09 2.60
C GLY A 124 4.38 -18.28 3.75
N PRO A 125 5.11 -17.35 4.40
CA PRO A 125 4.56 -16.50 5.46
C PRO A 125 3.76 -15.29 4.92
N LYS A 126 3.78 -15.03 3.61
CA LYS A 126 3.19 -13.84 2.98
C LYS A 126 1.82 -14.13 2.41
N ILE A 127 1.01 -13.09 2.29
CA ILE A 127 -0.19 -13.09 1.44
C ILE A 127 0.11 -12.21 0.23
N VAL A 128 0.03 -12.79 -0.96
CA VAL A 128 0.16 -12.09 -2.25
C VAL A 128 -1.19 -12.02 -2.95
N HIS A 129 -1.34 -11.03 -3.84
CA HIS A 129 -2.55 -10.81 -4.61
C HIS A 129 -2.23 -11.00 -6.09
N GLU A 130 -2.64 -12.13 -6.64
CA GLU A 130 -2.39 -12.47 -8.04
C GLU A 130 -3.53 -11.93 -8.92
N LYS A 131 -3.17 -11.27 -10.03
CA LYS A 131 -4.15 -10.80 -11.01
C LYS A 131 -4.85 -11.98 -11.67
N VAL A 132 -6.17 -11.96 -11.66
CA VAL A 132 -7.04 -12.94 -12.34
C VAL A 132 -7.49 -12.41 -13.69
N THR A 133 -7.88 -11.14 -13.74
CA THR A 133 -8.37 -10.52 -14.98
C THR A 133 -8.27 -9.00 -14.90
N THR A 134 -8.11 -8.36 -16.05
CA THR A 134 -8.22 -6.91 -16.20
C THR A 134 -9.64 -6.58 -16.67
N LEU A 135 -10.38 -5.85 -15.84
CA LEU A 135 -11.76 -5.42 -16.12
C LEU A 135 -11.79 -4.25 -17.10
N LYS A 136 -10.82 -3.34 -16.98
CA LYS A 136 -10.69 -2.15 -17.83
C LYS A 136 -9.26 -1.66 -17.83
N ARG A 137 -8.83 -1.15 -18.98
CA ARG A 137 -7.58 -0.43 -19.16
C ARG A 137 -7.85 0.95 -19.76
N LEU A 138 -7.21 1.98 -19.21
CA LEU A 138 -7.21 3.35 -19.75
C LEU A 138 -5.77 3.69 -20.11
N ASP A 139 -5.44 3.78 -21.40
CA ASP A 139 -4.06 4.01 -21.87
C ASP A 139 -3.58 5.45 -21.69
N LYS A 140 -4.51 6.40 -21.64
CA LYS A 140 -4.25 7.81 -21.34
C LYS A 140 -4.88 8.15 -20.00
N PHE A 141 -4.10 7.98 -18.94
CA PHE A 141 -4.54 8.18 -17.56
C PHE A 141 -3.66 9.18 -16.84
N ALA A 142 -4.26 9.92 -15.90
CA ALA A 142 -3.60 10.94 -15.08
C ALA A 142 -2.82 11.98 -15.90
N GLU A 143 -3.32 12.35 -17.08
CA GLU A 143 -2.82 13.51 -17.85
C GLU A 143 -3.05 14.83 -17.10
N GLN A 144 -4.01 14.83 -16.18
CA GLN A 144 -4.35 15.94 -15.27
C GLN A 144 -4.65 15.39 -13.87
N GLY A 145 -4.47 16.24 -12.86
CA GLY A 145 -4.86 15.92 -11.48
C GLY A 145 -6.37 16.07 -11.25
N GLY A 146 -6.82 15.74 -10.05
CA GLY A 146 -8.21 15.85 -9.62
C GLY A 146 -8.93 14.51 -9.50
N ASN A 147 -10.26 14.58 -9.43
CA ASN A 147 -11.12 13.41 -9.29
C ASN A 147 -11.52 12.89 -10.67
N GLY A 148 -11.67 11.57 -10.79
CA GLY A 148 -12.21 10.94 -11.98
C GLY A 148 -13.00 9.68 -11.65
N GLU A 149 -13.72 9.18 -12.64
CA GLU A 149 -14.54 7.99 -12.51
C GLU A 149 -14.66 7.21 -13.81
N THR A 150 -14.98 5.92 -13.68
CA THR A 150 -15.39 5.06 -14.79
C THR A 150 -16.32 3.96 -14.28
N THR A 151 -16.96 3.23 -15.18
CA THR A 151 -17.73 2.02 -14.83
C THR A 151 -17.01 0.75 -15.30
N VAL A 152 -17.15 -0.31 -14.50
CA VAL A 152 -16.72 -1.68 -14.81
C VAL A 152 -17.76 -2.67 -14.31
N SER A 153 -17.69 -3.91 -14.80
CA SER A 153 -18.52 -5.03 -14.32
C SER A 153 -17.65 -6.25 -14.06
N ILE A 154 -17.96 -7.04 -13.02
CA ILE A 154 -17.26 -8.31 -12.79
C ILE A 154 -17.80 -9.38 -13.77
N PRO A 155 -16.96 -9.99 -14.63
CA PRO A 155 -17.43 -11.04 -15.53
C PRO A 155 -17.73 -12.33 -14.76
N SER A 156 -18.66 -13.14 -15.26
CA SER A 156 -19.04 -14.42 -14.64
C SER A 156 -17.94 -15.48 -14.65
N SER A 157 -16.84 -15.26 -15.39
CA SER A 157 -15.64 -16.10 -15.36
C SER A 157 -14.83 -15.95 -14.08
N VAL A 158 -14.96 -14.83 -13.36
CA VAL A 158 -14.38 -14.66 -12.03
C VAL A 158 -15.15 -15.58 -11.06
N GLN A 159 -14.44 -16.37 -10.28
CA GLN A 159 -15.00 -17.34 -9.33
C GLN A 159 -14.30 -17.23 -7.98
N GLY A 160 -14.90 -17.73 -6.90
CA GLY A 160 -14.25 -17.78 -5.59
C GLY A 160 -13.99 -16.41 -4.96
N CYS A 161 -14.88 -15.44 -5.19
CA CYS A 161 -14.90 -14.14 -4.51
C CYS A 161 -16.12 -14.05 -3.57
N GLY A 162 -16.40 -15.12 -2.84
CA GLY A 162 -17.60 -15.27 -2.01
C GLY A 162 -17.45 -14.71 -0.60
N LYS A 163 -16.20 -14.62 -0.11
CA LYS A 163 -15.87 -14.14 1.23
C LYS A 163 -14.98 -12.90 1.15
N ALA A 164 -15.13 -12.05 2.16
CA ALA A 164 -14.29 -10.87 2.29
C ALA A 164 -12.82 -11.30 2.42
N GLY A 165 -11.96 -10.66 1.64
CA GLY A 165 -10.54 -10.98 1.56
C GLY A 165 -10.17 -12.03 0.51
N ASP A 166 -11.13 -12.75 -0.08
CA ASP A 166 -10.84 -13.67 -1.19
C ASP A 166 -10.34 -12.89 -2.42
N CYS A 167 -11.04 -11.79 -2.73
CA CYS A 167 -10.79 -10.96 -3.90
C CYS A 167 -10.77 -9.48 -3.54
N ALA A 168 -9.97 -8.73 -4.30
CA ALA A 168 -9.97 -7.28 -4.28
C ALA A 168 -9.99 -6.71 -5.71
N LEU A 169 -10.59 -5.54 -5.86
CA LEU A 169 -10.41 -4.69 -7.03
C LEU A 169 -9.11 -3.92 -6.82
N GLN A 170 -8.16 -4.13 -7.72
CA GLN A 170 -6.88 -3.44 -7.74
C GLN A 170 -6.98 -2.28 -8.74
N PHE A 171 -6.75 -1.07 -8.23
CA PHE A 171 -6.41 0.11 -9.01
C PHE A 171 -4.89 0.12 -9.20
N TYR A 172 -4.44 -0.19 -10.41
CA TYR A 172 -3.03 -0.23 -10.78
C TYR A 172 -2.76 0.89 -11.78
N TRP A 173 -2.16 1.98 -11.33
CA TRP A 173 -1.72 3.07 -12.20
C TRP A 173 -0.21 3.05 -12.32
N HIS A 174 0.29 3.01 -13.55
CA HIS A 174 1.72 3.07 -13.85
C HIS A 174 2.02 4.22 -14.80
N SER A 175 3.11 4.93 -14.54
CA SER A 175 3.66 5.94 -15.44
C SER A 175 5.09 5.58 -15.80
N ASP A 176 5.34 5.32 -17.08
CA ASP A 176 6.70 5.12 -17.60
C ASP A 176 7.54 6.40 -17.43
N LEU A 177 6.90 7.57 -17.63
CA LEU A 177 7.54 8.88 -17.52
C LEU A 177 8.11 9.14 -16.11
N ALA A 178 7.33 8.81 -15.09
CA ALA A 178 7.77 8.94 -13.70
C ALA A 178 8.54 7.70 -13.20
N SER A 179 8.51 6.59 -13.95
CA SER A 179 8.94 5.26 -13.49
C SER A 179 8.29 4.89 -12.15
N GLN A 180 7.00 5.18 -12.02
CA GLN A 180 6.26 5.07 -10.76
C GLN A 180 4.99 4.24 -10.90
N THR A 181 4.64 3.53 -9.84
CA THR A 181 3.45 2.67 -9.78
C THR A 181 2.66 2.93 -8.52
N TYR A 182 1.36 3.17 -8.68
CA TYR A 182 0.40 3.47 -7.63
C TYR A 182 -0.60 2.34 -7.56
N VAL A 183 -0.69 1.71 -6.39
CA VAL A 183 -1.55 0.56 -6.19
C VAL A 183 -2.42 0.78 -4.97
N THR A 184 -3.72 0.66 -5.16
CA THR A 184 -4.70 0.57 -4.06
C THR A 184 -5.68 -0.56 -4.34
N CYS A 185 -6.05 -1.30 -3.29
CA CYS A 185 -6.98 -2.41 -3.39
C CYS A 185 -8.24 -2.14 -2.55
N SER A 186 -9.41 -2.49 -3.07
CA SER A 186 -10.67 -2.55 -2.31
C SER A 186 -11.19 -3.97 -2.31
N ASP A 187 -11.50 -4.49 -1.14
CA ASP A 187 -12.13 -5.81 -1.02
C ASP A 187 -13.56 -5.79 -1.52
N PHE A 188 -13.99 -6.89 -2.11
CA PHE A 188 -15.39 -7.09 -2.50
C PHE A 188 -15.81 -8.55 -2.35
N VAL A 189 -17.12 -8.75 -2.26
CA VAL A 189 -17.77 -10.06 -2.34
C VAL A 189 -18.80 -10.06 -3.46
N ILE A 190 -18.99 -11.21 -4.09
CA ILE A 190 -20.00 -11.40 -5.12
C ILE A 190 -21.21 -12.14 -4.52
N GLU A 191 -22.36 -11.48 -4.49
CA GLU A 191 -23.60 -12.08 -4.00
C GLU A 191 -23.99 -13.29 -4.88
N GLY A 192 -24.21 -14.45 -4.26
CA GLY A 192 -24.55 -15.69 -4.98
C GLY A 192 -23.38 -16.35 -5.73
N GLY A 193 -22.14 -15.90 -5.52
CA GLY A 193 -20.95 -16.55 -6.05
C GLY A 193 -20.82 -17.98 -5.54
N LYS A 194 -20.54 -18.94 -6.42
CA LYS A 194 -20.19 -20.31 -6.00
C LYS A 194 -18.87 -20.24 -5.22
N GLU A 195 -18.88 -20.72 -3.98
CA GLU A 195 -17.66 -20.88 -3.19
C GLU A 195 -16.68 -21.77 -3.98
N SER A 196 -15.45 -21.32 -4.14
CA SER A 196 -14.33 -22.23 -4.38
C SER A 196 -13.90 -22.78 -3.03
N ALA A 197 -13.51 -24.06 -2.99
CA ALA A 197 -13.08 -24.74 -1.78
C ALA A 197 -11.96 -23.94 -1.07
N VAL A 198 -12.14 -23.83 0.24
CA VAL A 198 -11.53 -22.88 1.18
C VAL A 198 -10.02 -23.08 1.34
N VAL A 199 -9.26 -21.98 1.39
CA VAL A 199 -8.02 -21.89 2.18
C VAL A 199 -8.46 -21.41 3.56
N ASP A 200 -8.11 -22.16 4.61
CA ASP A 200 -8.61 -21.93 5.96
C ASP A 200 -8.44 -20.47 6.41
N PRO A 201 -9.45 -19.86 7.06
CA PRO A 201 -9.30 -18.54 7.65
C PRO A 201 -8.17 -18.58 8.68
N ILE A 202 -7.25 -17.62 8.59
CA ILE A 202 -6.26 -17.38 9.65
C ILE A 202 -7.04 -17.10 10.94
N PRO A 203 -6.87 -17.90 12.02
CA PRO A 203 -7.56 -17.64 13.27
C PRO A 203 -7.20 -16.25 13.79
N ALA A 204 -8.21 -15.51 14.22
CA ALA A 204 -8.00 -14.29 14.99
C ALA A 204 -7.12 -14.62 16.19
N VAL A 205 -6.08 -13.81 16.42
CA VAL A 205 -5.31 -13.88 17.66
C VAL A 205 -6.28 -13.56 18.79
N VAL A 206 -6.57 -14.58 19.59
CA VAL A 206 -7.27 -14.45 20.87
C VAL A 206 -6.54 -13.40 21.72
N PRO A 207 -7.24 -12.44 22.36
CA PRO A 207 -6.62 -11.58 23.35
C PRO A 207 -5.99 -12.48 24.43
N GLY A 208 -4.67 -12.38 24.58
CA GLY A 208 -3.95 -13.15 25.58
C GLY A 208 -4.51 -12.91 26.98
N ALA A 209 -4.62 -14.00 27.74
CA ALA A 209 -4.98 -14.02 29.15
C ALA A 209 -4.15 -13.01 29.98
N PRO A 210 -4.69 -12.51 31.11
CA PRO A 210 -4.01 -11.52 31.94
C PRO A 210 -2.65 -12.03 32.42
N ALA A 211 -1.66 -11.14 32.38
CA ALA A 211 -0.31 -11.40 32.85
C ALA A 211 -0.30 -11.90 34.31
N ALA A 212 0.46 -12.95 34.57
CA ALA A 212 0.75 -13.41 35.91
C ALA A 212 1.52 -12.33 36.71
N PRO A 213 1.33 -12.23 38.03
CA PRO A 213 1.97 -11.21 38.84
C PRO A 213 3.49 -11.43 38.90
N TYR A 214 4.25 -10.45 38.41
CA TYR A 214 5.69 -10.39 38.62
C TYR A 214 5.97 -10.16 40.10
N GLY A 215 6.56 -11.19 40.74
CA GLY A 215 7.14 -11.09 42.06
C GLY A 215 8.52 -10.45 42.05
N ALA A 216 8.77 -9.70 43.13
CA ALA A 216 10.05 -9.29 43.70
C ALA A 216 10.95 -8.30 42.93
N ALA A 217 11.13 -7.15 43.58
CA ALA A 217 11.98 -6.03 43.25
C ALA A 217 13.48 -6.35 43.15
N VAL A 218 14.17 -5.61 42.28
CA VAL A 218 15.59 -5.27 42.42
C VAL A 218 15.69 -3.73 42.42
N PRO A 219 16.36 -3.09 43.39
CA PRO A 219 16.40 -1.64 43.52
C PRO A 219 17.59 -1.02 42.78
N GLY A 220 17.39 0.15 42.16
CA GLY A 220 18.50 1.06 41.84
C GLY A 220 18.30 2.03 40.67
N SER A 221 17.64 3.18 40.95
CA SER A 221 17.86 4.55 40.41
C SER A 221 17.86 4.87 38.90
N PRO A 222 17.58 6.15 38.52
CA PRO A 222 16.50 7.02 38.98
C PRO A 222 15.60 7.49 37.81
N ILE A 223 14.50 8.10 38.24
CA ILE A 223 13.36 8.67 37.53
C ILE A 223 13.80 9.65 36.42
N ALA A 224 13.28 9.46 35.21
CA ALA A 224 13.23 10.50 34.18
C ALA A 224 11.79 11.00 34.04
N THR A 225 11.65 12.27 34.38
CA THR A 225 10.47 13.14 34.32
C THR A 225 9.95 13.28 32.88
N ALA A 226 8.63 13.47 32.75
CA ALA A 226 7.97 13.85 31.51
C ALA A 226 8.65 15.06 30.84
N ILE A 227 8.79 15.01 29.51
CA ILE A 227 9.09 16.19 28.68
C ILE A 227 8.22 16.16 27.42
N ASP A 228 7.33 17.16 27.33
CA ASP A 228 6.93 17.75 26.07
C ASP A 228 8.20 18.24 25.35
N GLY A 229 8.42 17.78 24.13
CA GLY A 229 9.59 18.16 23.35
C GLY A 229 9.66 17.44 22.02
N GLU A 230 9.59 18.21 20.95
CA GLU A 230 9.87 17.83 19.57
C GLU A 230 11.22 17.11 19.49
N GLN A 231 11.19 15.80 19.21
CA GLN A 231 12.40 15.01 19.08
C GLN A 231 12.87 15.07 17.63
N GLU A 232 13.95 15.81 17.40
CA GLU A 232 14.69 15.87 16.15
C GLU A 232 15.20 14.45 15.79
N TYR A 233 14.75 13.91 14.67
CA TYR A 233 15.22 12.62 14.16
C TYR A 233 16.67 12.75 13.66
N PRO A 234 17.57 11.78 13.94
CA PRO A 234 18.93 11.84 13.43
C PRO A 234 18.94 11.76 11.90
N ALA A 235 19.74 12.63 11.27
CA ALA A 235 19.92 12.67 9.83
C ALA A 235 20.31 11.29 9.25
N LEU A 236 19.70 10.96 8.12
CA LEU A 236 19.96 9.78 7.28
C LEU A 236 21.47 9.50 7.13
N ASN A 237 21.89 8.31 7.56
CA ASN A 237 23.22 7.79 7.21
C ASN A 237 23.18 7.31 5.74
N THR A 238 23.76 8.09 4.84
CA THR A 238 23.75 7.84 3.38
C THR A 238 24.68 6.71 2.93
N ALA A 239 25.52 6.17 3.82
CA ALA A 239 26.57 5.23 3.44
C ALA A 239 26.07 3.83 3.01
N ASN A 240 24.91 3.38 3.52
CA ASN A 240 24.35 2.05 3.20
C ASN A 240 23.25 2.10 2.12
N HIS A 241 22.89 3.29 1.63
CA HIS A 241 21.80 3.50 0.68
C HIS A 241 22.18 3.16 -0.77
N ASP A 242 23.47 3.11 -1.11
CA ASP A 242 23.92 2.86 -2.48
C ASP A 242 24.06 1.36 -2.83
N GLU A 243 24.24 0.47 -1.86
CA GLU A 243 24.34 -0.98 -2.10
C GLU A 243 22.96 -1.69 -2.21
N ALA A 244 21.90 -1.09 -1.66
CA ALA A 244 20.53 -1.64 -1.71
C ALA A 244 19.78 -1.33 -3.02
N LYS A 245 20.16 -0.24 -3.72
CA LYS A 245 19.53 0.21 -4.98
C LYS A 245 19.55 -0.84 -6.10
N PRO A 246 20.66 -1.54 -6.40
CA PRO A 246 20.72 -2.46 -7.53
C PRO A 246 19.85 -3.70 -7.28
N LYS A 247 19.94 -4.28 -6.08
CA LYS A 247 19.21 -5.51 -5.72
C LYS A 247 17.70 -5.28 -5.71
N PHE A 248 17.24 -4.16 -5.14
CA PHE A 248 15.83 -3.81 -5.17
C PHE A 248 15.34 -3.50 -6.58
N ARG A 249 16.13 -2.77 -7.38
CA ARG A 249 15.79 -2.50 -8.79
C ARG A 249 15.67 -3.78 -9.61
N ASP A 250 16.54 -4.75 -9.39
CA ASP A 250 16.54 -6.01 -10.15
C ASP A 250 15.42 -6.95 -9.69
N GLU A 251 15.11 -7.02 -8.38
CA GLU A 251 13.93 -7.72 -7.86
C GLU A 251 12.62 -7.06 -8.34
N PHE A 252 12.58 -5.73 -8.35
CA PHE A 252 11.49 -4.93 -8.88
C PHE A 252 11.27 -5.21 -10.38
N ASN A 253 12.32 -5.11 -11.19
CA ASN A 253 12.26 -5.37 -12.63
C ASN A 253 11.88 -6.82 -12.94
N ASN A 254 12.36 -7.80 -12.16
CA ASN A 254 11.99 -9.20 -12.32
C ASN A 254 10.52 -9.45 -11.95
N PHE A 255 10.03 -8.88 -10.85
CA PHE A 255 8.61 -8.97 -10.50
C PHE A 255 7.73 -8.36 -11.60
N PHE A 256 8.09 -7.19 -12.12
CA PHE A 256 7.35 -6.56 -13.21
C PHE A 256 7.45 -7.34 -14.52
N SER A 257 8.63 -7.87 -14.86
CA SER A 257 8.81 -8.71 -16.04
C SER A 257 8.02 -10.01 -15.91
N GLU A 258 7.97 -10.64 -14.73
CA GLU A 258 7.16 -11.84 -14.51
C GLU A 258 5.66 -11.53 -14.54
N TYR A 259 5.23 -10.41 -13.95
CA TYR A 259 3.85 -9.96 -14.00
C TYR A 259 3.41 -9.66 -15.44
N HIS A 260 4.26 -9.00 -16.22
CA HIS A 260 4.00 -8.64 -17.62
C HIS A 260 4.08 -9.85 -18.57
N ASN A 261 5.05 -10.76 -18.36
CA ASN A 261 5.18 -11.96 -19.20
C ASN A 261 4.07 -12.99 -18.95
N ARG A 262 3.56 -13.09 -17.72
CA ARG A 262 2.36 -13.91 -17.44
C ARG A 262 1.10 -13.34 -18.10
N THR A 263 1.06 -12.02 -18.35
CA THR A 263 -0.09 -11.38 -19.03
C THR A 263 -0.11 -11.56 -20.55
N LEU A 264 1.05 -11.81 -21.18
CA LEU A 264 1.14 -12.01 -22.63
C LEU A 264 0.99 -13.48 -23.06
N GLN A 265 1.08 -14.44 -22.13
CA GLN A 265 0.91 -15.86 -22.44
C GLN A 265 -0.55 -16.35 -22.36
N GLU A 266 -1.49 -15.50 -21.94
CA GLU A 266 -2.92 -15.82 -21.81
C GLU A 266 -3.84 -14.93 -22.69
N ALA A 267 -3.27 -14.24 -23.67
CA ALA A 267 -3.98 -13.56 -24.77
C ALA A 267 -3.82 -14.34 -26.09
#